data_AF-A0A936YCU0-F1
#
_entry.id   AF-A0A936YCU0-F1
#
_cell.length_a   1.000
_cell.length_b   1.000
_cell.length_c   1.000
_cell.angle_alpha   90.00
_cell.angle_beta   90.00
_cell.angle_gamma   90.00
#
_symmetry.space_group_name_H-M   'P 1'
#
loop_
_entity.id
_entity.type
_entity.pdbx_description
1 polymer ?
#
loop_
_entity_poly.entity_id
_entity_poly.type
_entity_poly.pdbx_seq_one_letter_code
_entity_poly.pdbx_strand_id
1 'polypeptide(L)'
;MSNVTNRLSLPYIVSSQAQKEVTHNASLNILDALLQAAMESISVNTPPVSPVAGESYIVGAAPTGAWAGKAKSLAYYSTAWNFITPWEGLTVWAKDANALYTYDGTNWGVSVATPTSLQNLSLLGVNTTADSTNKLAVASEAILFNHVGGDLQIKLNKNTAGNKAGFLFQSNWSARAEFGLLGDDNFTLKVSPDGSTFYDSLKMLAGSGRAAVKANGAGLSAAGTTQGTATAITKQTNQFTTVGAGQGAILPSPEQGEFIFVANAGANALNVYPATGHSINALANNAAFSLAVGKNALFWAATASKWYALLSA
;
A
#
# COMPACT_ATOMS: atom_id res chain seq x y z
N MET A 1 8.78 -48.89 -45.19
CA MET A 1 8.77 -48.55 -43.75
C MET A 1 9.58 -47.28 -43.60
N SER A 2 9.12 -46.31 -42.79
CA SER A 2 9.96 -45.15 -42.44
C SER A 2 11.28 -45.64 -41.82
N ASN A 3 12.42 -45.03 -42.19
CA ASN A 3 13.73 -45.32 -41.62
C ASN A 3 14.16 -44.29 -40.56
N VAL A 4 13.22 -43.45 -40.11
CA VAL A 4 13.43 -42.43 -39.08
C VAL A 4 12.26 -42.38 -38.09
N THR A 5 12.50 -41.84 -36.90
CA THR A 5 11.45 -41.50 -35.91
C THR A 5 10.54 -40.38 -36.42
N ASN A 6 9.32 -40.31 -35.89
CA ASN A 6 8.26 -39.46 -36.47
C ASN A 6 8.42 -37.97 -36.15
N ARG A 7 8.99 -37.60 -34.99
CA ARG A 7 9.07 -36.20 -34.56
C ARG A 7 10.41 -35.56 -34.88
N LEU A 8 11.50 -36.21 -34.48
CA LEU A 8 12.85 -35.68 -34.55
C LEU A 8 13.65 -36.22 -35.73
N SER A 9 13.07 -37.13 -36.52
CA SER A 9 13.73 -37.76 -37.66
C SER A 9 15.03 -38.48 -37.29
N LEU A 10 15.08 -39.11 -36.11
CA LEU A 10 16.25 -39.89 -35.68
C LEU A 10 16.38 -41.16 -36.54
N PRO A 11 17.53 -41.43 -37.16
CA PRO A 11 17.71 -42.60 -38.02
C PRO A 11 17.56 -43.93 -37.26
N TYR A 12 16.81 -44.87 -37.83
CA TYR A 12 16.72 -46.24 -37.35
C TYR A 12 17.89 -47.11 -37.85
N ILE A 13 18.23 -48.14 -37.07
CA ILE A 13 19.08 -49.23 -37.54
C ILE A 13 18.29 -50.06 -38.56
N VAL A 14 18.92 -50.35 -39.70
CA VAL A 14 18.36 -51.17 -40.78
C VAL A 14 18.12 -52.62 -40.32
N SER A 15 17.16 -53.31 -40.93
CA SER A 15 16.81 -54.69 -40.58
C SER A 15 17.94 -55.69 -40.86
N SER A 16 17.82 -56.89 -40.28
CA SER A 16 18.76 -58.02 -40.45
C SER A 16 20.10 -57.82 -39.72
N GLN A 17 20.10 -57.12 -38.59
CA GLN A 17 21.28 -56.90 -37.73
C GLN A 17 21.26 -57.80 -36.49
N ALA A 18 20.87 -59.06 -36.68
CA ALA A 18 20.68 -60.04 -35.60
C ALA A 18 19.71 -59.56 -34.50
N GLN A 19 18.61 -58.90 -34.90
CA GLN A 19 17.53 -58.40 -34.04
C GLN A 19 17.89 -57.24 -33.08
N LYS A 20 19.13 -56.71 -33.13
CA LYS A 20 19.51 -55.51 -32.35
C LYS A 20 18.70 -54.28 -32.74
N GLU A 21 18.29 -54.20 -34.01
CA GLU A 21 17.43 -53.15 -34.54
C GLU A 21 16.10 -53.06 -33.80
N VAL A 22 15.57 -54.18 -33.30
CA VAL A 22 14.26 -54.21 -32.64
C VAL A 22 14.30 -53.42 -31.34
N THR A 23 15.23 -53.77 -30.45
CA THR A 23 15.34 -53.14 -29.12
C THR A 23 15.84 -51.71 -29.21
N HIS A 24 16.80 -51.43 -30.11
CA HIS A 24 17.36 -50.09 -30.23
C HIS A 24 16.37 -49.10 -30.87
N ASN A 25 15.67 -49.49 -31.94
CA ASN A 25 14.68 -48.61 -32.57
C ASN A 25 13.48 -48.36 -31.64
N ALA A 26 13.13 -49.32 -30.78
CA ALA A 26 12.14 -49.10 -29.71
C ALA A 26 12.60 -48.01 -28.72
N SER A 27 13.87 -48.02 -28.29
CA SER A 27 14.45 -46.97 -27.45
C SER A 27 14.47 -45.60 -28.15
N LEU A 28 14.75 -45.56 -29.46
CA LEU A 28 14.69 -44.32 -30.23
C LEU A 28 13.28 -43.74 -30.30
N ASN A 29 12.24 -44.58 -30.37
CA ASN A 29 10.84 -44.12 -30.31
C ASN A 29 10.48 -43.51 -28.96
N ILE A 30 10.97 -44.11 -27.87
CA ILE A 30 10.80 -43.56 -26.52
C ILE A 30 11.52 -42.21 -26.42
N LEU A 31 12.76 -42.11 -26.92
CA LEU A 31 13.51 -40.87 -26.95
C LEU A 31 12.81 -39.78 -27.80
N ASP A 32 12.26 -40.15 -28.95
CA ASP A 32 11.50 -39.25 -29.84
C ASP A 32 10.26 -38.68 -29.16
N ALA A 33 9.55 -39.50 -28.38
CA ALA A 33 8.38 -39.08 -27.62
C ALA A 33 8.73 -38.15 -26.44
N LEU A 34 9.88 -38.36 -25.80
CA LEU A 34 10.30 -37.64 -24.59
C LEU A 34 11.16 -36.41 -24.85
N LEU A 35 11.94 -36.39 -25.93
CA LEU A 35 12.81 -35.26 -26.22
C LEU A 35 11.97 -34.09 -26.74
N GLN A 36 12.08 -32.94 -26.07
CA GLN A 36 11.22 -31.76 -26.22
C GLN A 36 9.72 -31.98 -25.94
N ALA A 37 9.28 -33.22 -25.66
CA ALA A 37 7.98 -33.65 -25.14
C ALA A 37 6.79 -32.70 -25.38
N ALA A 38 6.60 -32.25 -26.63
CA ALA A 38 5.50 -31.38 -26.99
C ALA A 38 4.24 -32.22 -27.24
N MET A 39 3.32 -32.20 -26.29
CA MET A 39 2.03 -32.89 -26.30
C MET A 39 1.02 -32.04 -27.05
N GLU A 40 0.16 -32.67 -27.85
CA GLU A 40 -1.00 -32.00 -28.47
C GLU A 40 -1.95 -31.45 -27.41
N SER A 41 -2.19 -32.24 -26.36
CA SER A 41 -3.01 -31.85 -25.22
C SER A 41 -2.69 -32.69 -23.98
N ILE A 42 -3.10 -32.19 -22.82
CA ILE A 42 -2.96 -32.84 -21.53
C ILE A 42 -4.34 -33.14 -20.94
N SER A 43 -4.44 -34.26 -20.21
CA SER A 43 -5.65 -34.72 -19.54
C SER A 43 -6.78 -35.16 -20.47
N VAL A 44 -6.45 -35.68 -21.66
CA VAL A 44 -7.45 -36.19 -22.62
C VAL A 44 -7.84 -37.62 -22.26
N ASN A 45 -9.14 -37.92 -22.16
CA ASN A 45 -9.63 -39.23 -21.76
C ASN A 45 -9.92 -40.18 -22.93
N THR A 46 -10.22 -39.64 -24.12
CA THR A 46 -10.58 -40.45 -25.29
C THR A 46 -9.52 -40.26 -26.37
N PRO A 47 -8.90 -41.34 -26.90
CA PRO A 47 -7.96 -41.21 -28.00
C PRO A 47 -8.61 -40.56 -29.23
N PRO A 48 -7.86 -39.73 -29.99
CA PRO A 48 -8.27 -39.32 -31.32
C PRO A 48 -8.66 -40.51 -32.19
N VAL A 49 -9.71 -40.35 -33.02
CA VAL A 49 -10.20 -41.41 -33.92
C VAL A 49 -9.26 -41.67 -35.10
N SER A 50 -8.48 -40.66 -35.50
CA SER A 50 -7.54 -40.71 -36.62
C SER A 50 -6.20 -40.11 -36.21
N PRO A 51 -5.46 -40.73 -35.27
CA PRO A 51 -4.20 -40.18 -34.79
C PRO A 51 -3.11 -40.28 -35.87
N VAL A 52 -2.25 -39.26 -35.91
CA VAL A 52 -1.10 -39.21 -36.81
C VAL A 52 0.16 -39.67 -36.08
N ALA A 53 1.02 -40.40 -36.79
CA ALA A 53 2.29 -40.87 -36.23
C ALA A 53 3.13 -39.68 -35.74
N GLY A 54 3.58 -39.73 -34.48
CA GLY A 54 4.31 -38.64 -33.82
C GLY A 54 3.44 -37.77 -32.90
N GLU A 55 2.12 -37.86 -32.98
CA GLU A 55 1.24 -37.21 -31.99
C GLU A 55 1.46 -37.80 -30.60
N SER A 56 1.42 -36.93 -29.59
CA SER A 56 1.57 -37.33 -28.20
C SER A 56 0.61 -36.56 -27.31
N TYR A 57 0.12 -37.22 -26.27
CA TYR A 57 -0.89 -36.71 -25.33
C TYR A 57 -0.52 -37.15 -23.92
N ILE A 58 -0.96 -36.39 -22.92
CA ILE A 58 -1.07 -36.92 -21.56
C ILE A 58 -2.50 -37.42 -21.35
N VAL A 59 -2.61 -38.70 -21.02
CA VAL A 59 -3.89 -39.35 -20.77
C VAL A 59 -4.52 -38.79 -19.49
N GLY A 60 -5.81 -38.48 -19.53
CA GLY A 60 -6.57 -38.00 -18.39
C GLY A 60 -6.81 -39.04 -17.30
N ALA A 61 -7.61 -38.67 -16.29
CA ALA A 61 -7.86 -39.50 -15.12
C ALA A 61 -8.81 -40.68 -15.36
N ALA A 62 -9.66 -40.61 -16.40
CA ALA A 62 -10.70 -41.60 -16.68
C ALA A 62 -10.65 -42.04 -18.16
N PRO A 63 -9.56 -42.70 -18.58
CA PRO A 63 -9.36 -42.99 -19.98
C PRO A 63 -10.29 -44.06 -20.54
N THR A 64 -10.59 -43.95 -21.82
CA THR A 64 -11.52 -44.82 -22.56
C THR A 64 -10.85 -45.45 -23.78
N GLY A 65 -11.52 -46.44 -24.39
CA GLY A 65 -11.07 -47.08 -25.62
C GLY A 65 -9.65 -47.66 -25.49
N ALA A 66 -8.80 -47.36 -26.46
CA ALA A 66 -7.41 -47.85 -26.49
C ALA A 66 -6.54 -47.31 -25.34
N TRP A 67 -7.00 -46.30 -24.60
CA TRP A 67 -6.28 -45.71 -23.46
C TRP A 67 -6.72 -46.27 -22.11
N ALA A 68 -7.72 -47.16 -22.08
CA ALA A 68 -8.23 -47.73 -20.83
C ALA A 68 -7.11 -48.33 -19.96
N GLY A 69 -7.09 -47.98 -18.67
CA GLY A 69 -6.06 -48.41 -17.72
C GLY A 69 -4.72 -47.66 -17.81
N LYS A 70 -4.62 -46.63 -18.66
CA LYS A 70 -3.39 -45.82 -18.84
C LYS A 70 -3.51 -44.39 -18.32
N ALA A 71 -4.30 -44.21 -17.26
CA ALA A 71 -4.53 -42.89 -16.68
C ALA A 71 -3.22 -42.18 -16.37
N LYS A 72 -3.14 -40.87 -16.64
CA LYS A 72 -1.97 -40.00 -16.41
C LYS A 72 -0.70 -40.36 -17.19
N SER A 73 -0.72 -41.41 -18.00
CA SER A 73 0.44 -41.82 -18.80
C SER A 73 0.68 -40.88 -19.97
N LEU A 74 1.92 -40.76 -20.42
CA LEU A 74 2.23 -40.15 -21.70
C LEU A 74 1.90 -41.18 -22.79
N ALA A 75 0.94 -40.86 -23.65
CA ALA A 75 0.59 -41.64 -24.82
C ALA A 75 1.24 -41.04 -26.06
N TYR A 76 1.92 -41.84 -26.89
CA TYR A 76 2.40 -41.41 -28.19
C TYR A 76 1.99 -42.41 -29.27
N TYR A 77 1.60 -41.89 -30.43
CA TYR A 77 1.14 -42.71 -31.54
C TYR A 77 2.27 -42.98 -32.55
N SER A 78 2.43 -44.25 -32.91
CA SER A 78 3.27 -44.68 -34.03
C SER A 78 2.42 -45.42 -35.05
N THR A 79 2.47 -46.75 -35.06
CA THR A 79 1.49 -47.64 -35.73
C THR A 79 0.37 -48.07 -34.78
N ALA A 80 0.56 -47.86 -33.48
CA ALA A 80 -0.40 -48.07 -32.41
C ALA A 80 -0.10 -47.09 -31.26
N TRP A 81 -0.98 -47.03 -30.26
CA TRP A 81 -0.75 -46.26 -29.04
C TRP A 81 0.30 -46.94 -28.16
N ASN A 82 1.34 -46.19 -27.81
CA ASN A 82 2.37 -46.59 -26.87
C ASN A 82 2.29 -45.69 -25.64
N PHE A 83 2.64 -46.22 -24.47
CA PHE A 83 2.48 -45.53 -23.19
C PHE A 83 3.76 -45.54 -22.38
N ILE A 84 4.09 -44.37 -21.83
CA ILE A 84 5.18 -44.18 -20.89
C ILE A 84 4.55 -43.78 -19.56
N THR A 85 4.85 -44.53 -18.50
CA THR A 85 4.47 -44.15 -17.14
C THR A 85 5.36 -42.97 -16.71
N PRO A 86 4.78 -41.83 -16.28
CA PRO A 86 5.58 -40.67 -15.91
C PRO A 86 6.35 -40.91 -14.61
N TRP A 87 7.46 -40.21 -14.46
CA TRP A 87 8.20 -40.09 -13.20
C TRP A 87 8.15 -38.65 -12.70
N GLU A 88 8.33 -38.47 -11.39
CA GLU A 88 8.35 -37.14 -10.78
C GLU A 88 9.41 -36.25 -11.46
N GLY A 89 9.02 -35.02 -11.80
CA GLY A 89 9.86 -34.06 -12.51
C GLY A 89 9.82 -34.15 -14.04
N LEU A 90 9.18 -35.19 -14.62
CA LEU A 90 8.94 -35.23 -16.06
C LEU A 90 8.15 -33.99 -16.49
N THR A 91 8.71 -33.22 -17.39
CA THR A 91 8.15 -31.95 -17.86
C THR A 91 7.84 -32.01 -19.34
N VAL A 92 6.64 -31.60 -19.71
CA VAL A 92 6.12 -31.66 -21.08
C VAL A 92 5.51 -30.30 -21.46
N TRP A 93 5.52 -29.99 -22.74
CA TRP A 93 4.87 -28.79 -23.26
C TRP A 93 3.47 -29.15 -23.79
N ALA A 94 2.43 -28.48 -23.29
CA ALA A 94 1.07 -28.62 -23.81
C ALA A 94 0.83 -27.58 -24.91
N LYS A 95 0.64 -28.01 -26.15
CA LYS A 95 0.43 -27.10 -27.30
C LYS A 95 -0.87 -26.32 -27.19
N ASP A 96 -1.94 -26.98 -26.77
CA ASP A 96 -3.27 -26.38 -26.59
C ASP A 96 -3.33 -25.35 -25.45
N ALA A 97 -2.63 -25.61 -24.34
CA ALA A 97 -2.57 -24.72 -23.18
C ALA A 97 -1.43 -23.69 -23.25
N ASN A 98 -0.50 -23.83 -24.20
CA ASN A 98 0.68 -22.98 -24.36
C ASN A 98 1.50 -22.84 -23.05
N ALA A 99 1.70 -23.95 -22.35
CA ALA A 99 2.32 -23.99 -21.03
C ALA A 99 3.11 -25.29 -20.78
N LEU A 100 4.12 -25.20 -19.90
CA LEU A 100 4.84 -26.37 -19.39
C LEU A 100 4.04 -27.03 -18.26
N TYR A 101 3.95 -28.35 -18.29
CA TYR A 101 3.40 -29.16 -17.21
C TYR A 101 4.44 -30.14 -16.68
N THR A 102 4.52 -30.26 -15.35
CA THR A 102 5.41 -31.20 -14.66
C THR A 102 4.57 -32.22 -13.90
N TYR A 103 4.99 -33.48 -13.94
CA TYR A 103 4.41 -34.54 -13.11
C TYR A 103 4.98 -34.48 -11.70
N ASP A 104 4.13 -34.33 -10.68
CA ASP A 104 4.51 -34.20 -9.26
C ASP A 104 4.70 -35.53 -8.53
N GLY A 105 4.71 -36.64 -9.26
CA GLY A 105 4.69 -38.01 -8.72
C GLY A 105 3.28 -38.60 -8.63
N THR A 106 2.24 -37.76 -8.61
CA THR A 106 0.83 -38.16 -8.54
C THR A 106 -0.02 -37.56 -9.66
N ASN A 107 0.16 -36.29 -10.03
CA ASN A 107 -0.64 -35.53 -10.99
C ASN A 107 0.25 -34.68 -11.90
N TRP A 108 -0.31 -34.28 -13.05
CA TRP A 108 0.29 -33.27 -13.92
C TRP A 108 -0.23 -31.88 -13.53
N GLY A 109 0.69 -30.93 -13.33
CA GLY A 109 0.36 -29.53 -13.01
C GLY A 109 1.23 -28.54 -13.78
N VAL A 110 0.81 -27.28 -13.87
CA VAL A 110 1.57 -26.22 -14.57
C VAL A 110 2.89 -25.96 -13.84
N SER A 111 4.00 -26.00 -14.59
CA SER A 111 5.38 -26.00 -14.04
C SER A 111 5.81 -24.65 -13.48
N VAL A 112 5.29 -23.56 -14.04
CA VAL A 112 5.44 -22.20 -13.51
C VAL A 112 4.08 -21.79 -12.99
N ALA A 113 3.73 -22.27 -11.79
CA ALA A 113 2.55 -21.76 -11.12
C ALA A 113 2.75 -20.26 -10.89
N THR A 114 1.78 -19.45 -11.33
CA THR A 114 1.65 -18.09 -10.81
C THR A 114 1.65 -18.19 -9.28
N PRO A 115 2.47 -17.39 -8.55
CA PRO A 115 2.49 -17.47 -7.10
C PRO A 115 1.08 -17.25 -6.56
N THR A 116 0.46 -18.31 -6.04
CA THR A 116 -0.89 -18.26 -5.47
C THR A 116 -0.85 -17.76 -4.02
N SER A 117 0.32 -17.75 -3.41
CA SER A 117 0.56 -17.17 -2.10
C SER A 117 1.97 -16.59 -1.99
N LEU A 118 2.07 -15.43 -1.35
CA LEU A 118 3.32 -14.81 -0.94
C LEU A 118 3.19 -14.54 0.56
N GLN A 119 3.83 -15.38 1.38
CA GLN A 119 3.74 -15.32 2.84
C GLN A 119 5.14 -15.20 3.45
N ASN A 120 5.25 -14.50 4.58
CA ASN A 120 6.52 -14.31 5.31
C ASN A 120 7.67 -13.74 4.46
N LEU A 121 7.36 -12.91 3.46
CA LEU A 121 8.36 -12.18 2.70
C LEU A 121 9.16 -11.27 3.65
N SER A 122 10.49 -11.35 3.57
CA SER A 122 11.35 -10.48 4.38
C SER A 122 11.31 -9.03 3.90
N LEU A 123 11.27 -8.82 2.58
CA LEU A 123 11.26 -7.53 1.89
C LEU A 123 10.41 -7.65 0.61
N LEU A 124 9.63 -6.61 0.29
CA LEU A 124 8.87 -6.48 -0.95
C LEU A 124 9.03 -5.04 -1.49
N GLY A 125 9.80 -4.92 -2.56
CA GLY A 125 10.01 -3.66 -3.28
C GLY A 125 9.23 -3.63 -4.60
N VAL A 126 8.51 -2.54 -4.86
CA VAL A 126 7.84 -2.27 -6.14
C VAL A 126 8.47 -1.02 -6.74
N ASN A 127 9.22 -1.19 -7.84
CA ASN A 127 10.03 -0.13 -8.50
C ASN A 127 11.06 0.56 -7.60
N THR A 128 11.35 -0.01 -6.43
CA THR A 128 12.37 0.47 -5.49
C THR A 128 12.88 -0.69 -4.64
N THR A 129 13.97 -0.50 -3.92
CA THR A 129 14.52 -1.49 -2.99
C THR A 129 13.90 -1.30 -1.61
N ALA A 130 13.28 -2.35 -1.07
CA ALA A 130 12.84 -2.38 0.32
C ALA A 130 14.02 -2.60 1.27
N ASP A 131 13.89 -2.11 2.50
CA ASP A 131 14.94 -2.17 3.52
C ASP A 131 14.39 -2.70 4.86
N SER A 132 15.26 -2.82 5.88
CA SER A 132 14.87 -3.37 7.19
C SER A 132 13.84 -2.52 7.96
N THR A 133 13.70 -1.25 7.60
CA THR A 133 12.70 -0.31 8.11
C THR A 133 11.45 -0.33 7.22
N ASN A 134 11.63 -0.15 5.91
CA ASN A 134 10.57 -0.11 4.89
C ASN A 134 10.46 -1.48 4.20
N LYS A 135 9.95 -2.48 4.92
CA LYS A 135 9.83 -3.85 4.40
C LYS A 135 8.88 -3.98 3.20
N LEU A 136 7.89 -3.10 3.11
CA LEU A 136 7.14 -2.84 1.88
C LEU A 136 7.54 -1.45 1.39
N ALA A 137 8.20 -1.37 0.24
CA ALA A 137 8.62 -0.11 -0.36
C ALA A 137 8.04 0.00 -1.78
N VAL A 138 7.44 1.14 -2.10
CA VAL A 138 6.78 1.39 -3.38
C VAL A 138 7.23 2.74 -3.92
N ALA A 139 7.81 2.76 -5.13
CA ALA A 139 8.06 3.98 -5.89
C ALA A 139 7.11 4.03 -7.09
N SER A 140 6.05 4.82 -6.99
CA SER A 140 4.98 4.88 -8.00
C SER A 140 4.31 6.24 -7.95
N GLU A 141 3.64 6.63 -9.04
CA GLU A 141 2.76 7.79 -9.08
C GLU A 141 1.50 7.61 -8.21
N ALA A 142 1.01 6.36 -8.09
CA ALA A 142 -0.18 6.01 -7.31
C ALA A 142 -0.09 4.60 -6.70
N ILE A 143 -0.85 4.40 -5.62
CA ILE A 143 -1.09 3.09 -4.99
C ILE A 143 -2.60 2.90 -4.88
N LEU A 144 -3.14 1.88 -5.54
CA LEU A 144 -4.57 1.55 -5.49
C LEU A 144 -4.81 0.37 -4.54
N PHE A 145 -5.62 0.60 -3.51
CA PHE A 145 -6.23 -0.46 -2.71
C PHE A 145 -7.71 -0.51 -3.08
N ASN A 146 -8.16 -1.64 -3.64
CA ASN A 146 -9.54 -1.81 -4.07
C ASN A 146 -10.23 -2.95 -3.31
N HIS A 147 -11.53 -2.79 -3.08
CA HIS A 147 -12.35 -3.83 -2.46
C HIS A 147 -12.68 -4.95 -3.45
N VAL A 148 -13.06 -6.12 -2.92
CA VAL A 148 -13.47 -7.30 -3.72
C VAL A 148 -14.99 -7.44 -3.84
N GLY A 149 -15.72 -6.31 -3.78
CA GLY A 149 -17.19 -6.27 -3.76
C GLY A 149 -17.83 -5.95 -2.41
N GLY A 150 -17.04 -5.73 -1.34
CA GLY A 150 -17.51 -5.31 -0.01
C GLY A 150 -16.68 -4.17 0.58
N ASP A 151 -16.41 -4.23 1.89
CA ASP A 151 -15.59 -3.24 2.57
C ASP A 151 -14.09 -3.38 2.28
N LEU A 152 -13.37 -2.26 2.36
CA LEU A 152 -11.90 -2.21 2.40
C LEU A 152 -11.45 -1.61 3.73
N GLN A 153 -10.43 -2.21 4.35
CA GLN A 153 -9.84 -1.69 5.58
C GLN A 153 -8.31 -1.75 5.52
N ILE A 154 -7.67 -0.67 5.98
CA ILE A 154 -6.23 -0.66 6.30
C ILE A 154 -6.12 -0.67 7.83
N LYS A 155 -5.52 -1.73 8.37
CA LYS A 155 -5.33 -1.90 9.81
C LYS A 155 -3.89 -1.54 10.17
N LEU A 156 -3.73 -0.51 11.00
CA LEU A 156 -2.44 -0.11 11.57
C LEU A 156 -2.48 -0.41 13.07
N ASN A 157 -1.57 -1.27 13.53
CA ASN A 157 -1.48 -1.63 14.95
C ASN A 157 -0.16 -1.13 15.53
N LYS A 158 -0.21 -0.47 16.69
CA LYS A 158 0.97 -0.08 17.46
C LYS A 158 1.16 -1.03 18.65
N ASN A 159 2.40 -1.28 19.03
CA ASN A 159 2.72 -2.25 20.09
C ASN A 159 2.23 -1.82 21.49
N THR A 160 2.36 -0.53 21.80
CA THR A 160 1.92 0.05 23.08
C THR A 160 1.39 1.47 22.86
N ALA A 161 0.74 2.04 23.89
CA ALA A 161 0.16 3.38 23.83
C ALA A 161 1.19 4.45 23.41
N GLY A 162 2.44 4.35 23.89
CA GLY A 162 3.51 5.31 23.59
C GLY A 162 4.10 5.21 22.17
N ASN A 163 3.74 4.18 21.39
CA ASN A 163 4.19 4.04 20.01
C ASN A 163 3.29 4.82 19.03
N LYS A 164 3.67 4.79 17.75
CA LYS A 164 2.96 5.47 16.66
C LYS A 164 2.39 4.48 15.67
N ALA A 165 1.19 4.76 15.18
CA ALA A 165 0.59 4.13 14.01
C ALA A 165 -0.14 5.23 13.23
N GLY A 166 0.32 5.54 12.02
CA GLY A 166 -0.19 6.68 11.26
C GLY A 166 0.34 6.77 9.84
N PHE A 167 -0.15 7.79 9.13
CA PHE A 167 0.27 8.15 7.79
C PHE A 167 1.10 9.42 7.84
N LEU A 168 2.36 9.34 7.39
CA LEU A 168 3.30 10.45 7.34
C LEU A 168 3.38 11.01 5.91
N PHE A 169 3.20 12.32 5.79
CA PHE A 169 3.31 13.07 4.55
C PHE A 169 4.65 13.80 4.54
N GLN A 170 5.43 13.64 3.47
CA GLN A 170 6.77 14.19 3.35
C GLN A 170 6.97 14.95 2.04
N SER A 171 7.91 15.89 2.03
CA SER A 171 8.46 16.51 0.84
C SER A 171 9.97 16.54 0.95
N ASN A 172 10.67 16.01 -0.06
CA ASN A 172 12.13 15.88 -0.06
C ASN A 172 12.67 15.26 1.24
N TRP A 173 12.10 14.11 1.66
CA TRP A 173 12.46 13.39 2.89
C TRP A 173 12.25 14.17 4.21
N SER A 174 11.70 15.38 4.18
CA SER A 174 11.29 16.14 5.36
C SER A 174 9.81 15.94 5.64
N ALA A 175 9.47 15.58 6.87
CA ALA A 175 8.09 15.40 7.30
C ALA A 175 7.32 16.74 7.32
N ARG A 176 6.08 16.72 6.84
CA ARG A 176 5.21 17.91 6.72
C ARG A 176 3.90 17.77 7.48
N ALA A 177 3.31 16.58 7.48
CA ALA A 177 2.11 16.28 8.25
C ALA A 177 2.08 14.81 8.64
N GLU A 178 1.40 14.49 9.73
CA GLU A 178 1.14 13.10 10.13
C GLU A 178 -0.23 13.03 10.82
N PHE A 179 -1.00 11.98 10.53
CA PHE A 179 -2.20 11.67 11.31
C PHE A 179 -2.22 10.21 11.76
N GLY A 180 -2.82 9.94 12.92
CA GLY A 180 -2.97 8.59 13.47
C GLY A 180 -2.99 8.56 15.00
N LEU A 181 -2.58 7.43 15.57
CA LEU A 181 -2.32 7.27 17.01
C LEU A 181 -0.86 7.61 17.26
N LEU A 182 -0.57 8.80 17.77
CA LEU A 182 0.77 9.40 17.72
C LEU A 182 1.39 9.58 19.11
N GLY A 183 1.73 8.47 19.77
CA GLY A 183 2.34 8.50 21.12
C GLY A 183 1.34 8.44 22.28
N ASP A 184 0.04 8.30 21.96
CA ASP A 184 -1.02 7.90 22.88
C ASP A 184 -2.21 7.34 22.05
N ASP A 185 -3.31 6.99 22.72
CA ASP A 185 -4.49 6.36 22.10
C ASP A 185 -5.49 7.35 21.50
N ASN A 186 -5.17 8.65 21.45
CA ASN A 186 -6.00 9.65 20.80
C ASN A 186 -5.62 9.76 19.32
N PHE A 187 -6.63 9.93 18.46
CA PHE A 187 -6.38 10.27 17.06
C PHE A 187 -5.90 11.72 16.96
N THR A 188 -4.72 11.94 16.40
CA THR A 188 -4.08 13.26 16.33
C THR A 188 -3.69 13.58 14.90
N LEU A 189 -3.91 14.82 14.46
CA LEU A 189 -3.33 15.41 13.27
C LEU A 189 -2.30 16.45 13.70
N LYS A 190 -1.08 16.32 13.19
CA LYS A 190 0.01 17.27 13.42
C LYS A 190 0.67 17.70 12.11
N VAL A 191 1.20 18.91 12.11
CA VAL A 191 1.92 19.51 10.98
C VAL A 191 3.29 20.01 11.40
N SER A 192 4.21 20.10 10.44
CA SER A 192 5.58 20.53 10.67
C SER A 192 6.09 21.44 9.54
N PRO A 193 6.71 22.58 9.87
CA PRO A 193 7.35 23.45 8.88
C PRO A 193 8.72 22.95 8.42
N ASP A 194 9.34 21.99 9.12
CA ASP A 194 10.77 21.63 8.94
C ASP A 194 11.06 20.11 9.05
N GLY A 195 10.09 19.30 9.45
CA GLY A 195 10.25 17.87 9.71
C GLY A 195 10.77 17.52 11.11
N SER A 196 11.03 18.52 11.95
CA SER A 196 11.57 18.36 13.30
C SER A 196 10.64 18.94 14.37
N THR A 197 10.16 20.17 14.15
CA THR A 197 9.19 20.85 15.01
C THR A 197 7.78 20.46 14.59
N PHE A 198 7.01 19.84 15.48
CA PHE A 198 5.63 19.46 15.19
C PHE A 198 4.63 20.24 16.05
N TYR A 199 3.54 20.64 15.42
CA TYR A 199 2.38 21.25 16.07
C TYR A 199 1.20 20.30 15.97
N ASP A 200 0.63 19.90 17.11
CA ASP A 200 -0.66 19.22 17.13
C ASP A 200 -1.75 20.23 16.75
N SER A 201 -2.41 20.02 15.61
CA SER A 201 -3.49 20.87 15.12
C SER A 201 -4.83 20.44 15.71
N LEU A 202 -5.11 19.14 15.66
CA LEU A 202 -6.37 18.55 16.09
C LEU A 202 -6.13 17.23 16.83
N LYS A 203 -6.90 16.99 17.89
CA LYS A 203 -6.88 15.73 18.63
C LYS A 203 -8.28 15.28 19.02
N MET A 204 -8.64 14.05 18.70
CA MET A 204 -9.88 13.41 19.13
C MET A 204 -9.60 12.57 20.37
N LEU A 205 -10.25 12.94 21.48
CA LEU A 205 -10.00 12.41 22.80
C LEU A 205 -10.66 11.05 22.97
N ALA A 206 -9.88 9.98 23.08
CA ALA A 206 -10.38 8.61 23.21
C ALA A 206 -11.27 8.41 24.46
N GLY A 207 -10.93 9.08 25.56
CA GLY A 207 -11.70 8.98 26.81
C GLY A 207 -13.07 9.66 26.80
N SER A 208 -13.37 10.52 25.82
CA SER A 208 -14.63 11.29 25.80
C SER A 208 -15.29 11.46 24.44
N GLY A 209 -14.67 10.99 23.34
CA GLY A 209 -15.16 11.18 21.97
C GLY A 209 -15.17 12.64 21.48
N ARG A 210 -14.51 13.57 22.20
CA ARG A 210 -14.51 15.01 21.87
C ARG A 210 -13.31 15.39 21.03
N ALA A 211 -13.44 16.42 20.20
CA ALA A 211 -12.31 17.05 19.52
C ALA A 211 -11.74 18.21 20.34
N ALA A 212 -10.43 18.38 20.31
CA ALA A 212 -9.71 19.50 20.87
C ALA A 212 -8.76 20.09 19.81
N VAL A 213 -8.78 21.42 19.68
CA VAL A 213 -7.65 22.15 19.11
C VAL A 213 -6.50 22.07 20.12
N LYS A 214 -5.28 21.77 19.66
CA LYS A 214 -4.17 21.46 20.56
C LYS A 214 -3.09 22.53 20.66
N ALA A 215 -3.10 23.52 19.77
CA ALA A 215 -2.33 24.75 19.94
C ALA A 215 -2.98 25.65 21.01
N ASN A 216 -2.71 25.38 22.29
CA ASN A 216 -3.33 26.06 23.43
C ASN A 216 -2.27 26.71 24.34
N GLY A 217 -2.57 27.91 24.84
CA GLY A 217 -1.81 28.62 25.86
C GLY A 217 -2.72 29.02 27.01
N ALA A 218 -2.35 28.68 28.24
CA ALA A 218 -3.09 29.04 29.45
C ALA A 218 -2.13 29.64 30.48
N GLY A 219 -2.65 30.53 31.34
CA GLY A 219 -1.83 31.23 32.33
C GLY A 219 -0.90 32.29 31.74
N LEU A 220 -1.24 32.84 30.58
CA LEU A 220 -0.40 33.82 29.88
C LEU A 220 -0.39 35.15 30.63
N SER A 221 0.74 35.86 30.55
CA SER A 221 0.90 37.23 31.06
C SER A 221 0.95 38.22 29.90
N ALA A 222 0.11 39.25 29.96
CA ALA A 222 0.20 40.39 29.07
C ALA A 222 1.45 41.21 29.42
N ALA A 223 2.00 41.87 28.41
CA ALA A 223 3.17 42.73 28.55
C ALA A 223 2.97 43.95 27.66
N GLY A 224 3.80 44.98 27.88
CA GLY A 224 3.87 46.15 26.99
C GLY A 224 2.63 47.03 26.96
N THR A 225 2.81 48.35 27.01
CA THR A 225 1.71 49.32 26.84
C THR A 225 1.56 49.80 25.39
N THR A 226 2.33 49.21 24.48
CA THR A 226 2.35 49.53 23.04
C THR A 226 2.36 48.25 22.21
N GLN A 227 1.90 48.33 20.95
CA GLN A 227 1.86 47.20 20.02
C GLN A 227 3.19 46.44 19.93
N GLY A 228 4.31 47.16 19.78
CA GLY A 228 5.63 46.54 19.60
C GLY A 228 6.22 45.87 20.85
N THR A 229 5.64 46.08 22.03
CA THR A 229 6.10 45.50 23.30
C THR A 229 5.11 44.49 23.88
N ALA A 230 3.99 44.25 23.19
CA ALA A 230 2.92 43.38 23.63
C ALA A 230 3.32 41.89 23.55
N THR A 231 2.74 41.06 24.42
CA THR A 231 2.98 39.60 24.39
C THR A 231 2.47 39.00 23.07
N ALA A 232 3.30 38.25 22.36
CA ALA A 232 2.90 37.60 21.12
C ALA A 232 1.89 36.47 21.37
N ILE A 233 0.78 36.48 20.63
CA ILE A 233 -0.17 35.38 20.57
C ILE A 233 0.31 34.38 19.52
N THR A 234 0.65 33.16 19.95
CA THR A 234 1.21 32.11 19.08
C THR A 234 0.40 30.81 19.10
N LYS A 235 -0.74 30.79 19.78
CA LYS A 235 -1.60 29.61 19.97
C LYS A 235 -3.00 29.91 19.42
N GLN A 236 -3.76 28.87 19.08
CA GLN A 236 -5.14 29.02 18.64
C GLN A 236 -6.06 29.45 19.78
N THR A 237 -5.81 28.94 20.99
CA THR A 237 -6.54 29.34 22.21
C THR A 237 -5.57 29.92 23.22
N ASN A 238 -5.93 31.07 23.81
CA ASN A 238 -5.05 31.86 24.65
C ASN A 238 -5.82 32.38 25.86
N GLN A 239 -5.45 31.97 27.06
CA GLN A 239 -5.99 32.51 28.30
C GLN A 239 -4.94 33.37 29.01
N PHE A 240 -5.22 34.66 29.11
CA PHE A 240 -4.42 35.60 29.89
C PHE A 240 -4.95 35.68 31.31
N THR A 241 -4.12 35.36 32.30
CA THR A 241 -4.47 35.44 33.73
C THR A 241 -3.79 36.60 34.43
N THR A 242 -2.75 37.16 33.83
CA THR A 242 -2.03 38.32 34.37
C THR A 242 -2.09 39.45 33.35
N VAL A 243 -2.82 40.52 33.66
CA VAL A 243 -2.93 41.70 32.79
C VAL A 243 -2.75 42.93 33.67
N GLY A 244 -1.60 43.60 33.53
CA GLY A 244 -1.34 44.90 34.17
C GLY A 244 -2.06 46.03 33.45
N ALA A 245 -2.16 47.19 34.10
CA ALA A 245 -2.84 48.35 33.54
C ALA A 245 -2.21 48.77 32.20
N GLY A 246 -3.04 48.85 31.15
CA GLY A 246 -2.63 49.21 29.79
C GLY A 246 -1.85 48.13 29.04
N GLN A 247 -1.59 46.97 29.64
CA GLN A 247 -0.82 45.90 29.01
C GLN A 247 -1.63 45.15 27.95
N GLY A 248 -0.91 44.53 27.01
CA GLY A 248 -1.55 43.91 25.86
C GLY A 248 -0.93 42.62 25.37
N ALA A 249 -1.54 42.14 24.30
CA ALA A 249 -1.08 41.03 23.50
C ALA A 249 -1.25 41.37 22.01
N ILE A 250 -0.40 40.82 21.15
CA ILE A 250 -0.43 41.07 19.71
C ILE A 250 -0.81 39.80 18.94
N LEU A 251 -1.82 39.92 18.09
CA LEU A 251 -2.22 38.87 17.14
C LEU A 251 -1.17 38.71 16.04
N PRO A 252 -1.01 37.50 15.48
CA PRO A 252 -0.17 37.32 14.30
C PRO A 252 -0.73 38.09 13.10
N SER A 253 0.06 38.15 12.04
CA SER A 253 -0.44 38.60 10.73
C SER A 253 -1.63 37.71 10.34
N PRO A 254 -2.78 38.31 9.97
CA PRO A 254 -3.98 37.54 9.66
C PRO A 254 -3.78 36.66 8.44
N GLU A 255 -4.00 35.36 8.58
CA GLU A 255 -4.15 34.43 7.47
C GLU A 255 -5.64 34.27 7.17
N GLN A 256 -6.04 34.33 5.89
CA GLN A 256 -7.46 34.27 5.53
C GLN A 256 -8.11 32.95 6.01
N GLY A 257 -9.18 33.07 6.78
CA GLY A 257 -9.93 31.94 7.35
C GLY A 257 -9.47 31.54 8.76
N GLU A 258 -8.38 32.11 9.28
CA GLU A 258 -7.87 31.80 10.62
C GLU A 258 -8.81 32.34 11.71
N PHE A 259 -8.90 31.63 12.85
CA PHE A 259 -9.60 32.08 14.04
C PHE A 259 -8.74 31.89 15.29
N ILE A 260 -8.69 32.88 16.18
CA ILE A 260 -7.94 32.83 17.43
C ILE A 260 -8.85 33.16 18.59
N PHE A 261 -8.87 32.30 19.60
CA PHE A 261 -9.60 32.53 20.84
C PHE A 261 -8.69 33.20 21.85
N VAL A 262 -9.19 34.28 22.45
CA VAL A 262 -8.53 34.99 23.53
C VAL A 262 -9.50 35.17 24.68
N ALA A 263 -9.08 34.76 25.88
CA ALA A 263 -9.79 34.94 27.13
C ALA A 263 -9.00 35.89 28.03
N ASN A 264 -9.66 36.91 28.57
CA ASN A 264 -9.09 37.79 29.58
C ASN A 264 -9.62 37.40 30.97
N ALA A 265 -8.81 36.70 31.75
CA ALA A 265 -9.04 36.39 33.15
C ALA A 265 -8.14 37.21 34.09
N GLY A 266 -7.46 38.25 33.59
CA GLY A 266 -6.61 39.13 34.37
C GLY A 266 -7.36 40.25 35.09
N ALA A 267 -6.63 41.06 35.85
CA ALA A 267 -7.21 42.13 36.68
C ALA A 267 -7.58 43.40 35.90
N ASN A 268 -7.06 43.59 34.68
CA ASN A 268 -7.28 44.79 33.86
C ASN A 268 -7.77 44.41 32.45
N ALA A 269 -8.32 45.38 31.73
CA ALA A 269 -8.64 45.20 30.32
C ALA A 269 -7.37 44.87 29.51
N LEU A 270 -7.47 43.85 28.66
CA LEU A 270 -6.38 43.40 27.79
C LEU A 270 -6.44 44.17 26.48
N ASN A 271 -5.37 44.89 26.16
CA ASN A 271 -5.22 45.54 24.85
C ASN A 271 -4.77 44.51 23.81
N VAL A 272 -5.69 44.05 22.95
CA VAL A 272 -5.36 43.13 21.86
C VAL A 272 -5.02 43.93 20.61
N TYR A 273 -3.76 43.91 20.19
CA TYR A 273 -3.28 44.62 19.00
C TYR A 273 -3.31 43.71 17.77
N PRO A 274 -3.65 44.22 16.57
CA PRO A 274 -3.35 43.52 15.32
C PRO A 274 -1.84 43.54 15.06
N ALA A 275 -1.35 42.70 14.14
CA ALA A 275 -0.01 42.85 13.59
C ALA A 275 0.18 44.21 12.91
N THR A 276 1.44 44.66 12.77
CA THR A 276 1.76 45.97 12.18
C THR A 276 1.18 46.12 10.77
N GLY A 277 0.45 47.21 10.54
CA GLY A 277 -0.22 47.51 9.26
C GLY A 277 -1.64 46.94 9.14
N HIS A 278 -2.09 46.15 10.12
CA HIS A 278 -3.40 45.51 10.12
C HIS A 278 -4.37 46.20 11.08
N SER A 279 -5.65 45.81 11.01
CA SER A 279 -6.75 46.37 11.83
C SER A 279 -7.64 45.29 12.43
N ILE A 280 -8.36 45.65 13.50
CA ILE A 280 -9.40 44.84 14.13
C ILE A 280 -10.74 45.58 13.99
N ASN A 281 -11.79 44.91 13.49
CA ASN A 281 -13.11 45.51 13.26
C ASN A 281 -13.04 46.82 12.44
N ALA A 282 -13.66 47.90 12.88
CA ALA A 282 -13.60 49.21 12.21
C ALA A 282 -12.53 50.15 12.81
N LEU A 283 -11.62 49.63 13.64
CA LEU A 283 -10.58 50.43 14.27
C LEU A 283 -9.49 50.81 13.25
N ALA A 284 -8.76 51.88 13.54
CA ALA A 284 -7.61 52.30 12.74
C ALA A 284 -6.51 51.22 12.74
N ASN A 285 -5.63 51.28 11.73
CA ASN A 285 -4.47 50.39 11.68
C ASN A 285 -3.64 50.51 12.97
N ASN A 286 -3.14 49.37 13.47
CA ASN A 286 -2.36 49.27 14.70
C ASN A 286 -3.11 49.62 16.00
N ALA A 287 -4.40 50.01 15.93
CA ALA A 287 -5.17 50.33 17.12
C ALA A 287 -5.54 49.06 17.90
N ALA A 288 -5.48 49.15 19.23
CA ALA A 288 -5.82 48.03 20.10
C ALA A 288 -7.34 47.86 20.21
N PHE A 289 -7.79 46.61 20.20
CA PHE A 289 -9.10 46.22 20.65
C PHE A 289 -9.06 45.94 22.17
N SER A 290 -9.86 46.66 22.95
CA SER A 290 -9.89 46.49 24.42
C SER A 290 -10.81 45.33 24.81
N LEU A 291 -10.23 44.22 25.26
CA LEU A 291 -10.97 43.08 25.79
C LEU A 291 -11.14 43.21 27.31
N ALA A 292 -12.38 43.49 27.73
CA ALA A 292 -12.72 43.70 29.14
C ALA A 292 -12.40 42.47 30.02
N VAL A 293 -12.23 42.71 31.32
CA VAL A 293 -12.00 41.66 32.32
C VAL A 293 -13.15 40.66 32.33
N GLY A 294 -12.82 39.36 32.35
CA GLY A 294 -13.79 38.27 32.38
C GLY A 294 -14.47 37.99 31.04
N LYS A 295 -14.08 38.67 29.96
CA LYS A 295 -14.64 38.46 28.62
C LYS A 295 -13.73 37.62 27.74
N ASN A 296 -14.36 36.94 26.78
CA ASN A 296 -13.68 36.18 25.75
C ASN A 296 -13.99 36.80 24.38
N ALA A 297 -13.04 36.71 23.47
CA ALA A 297 -13.23 37.07 22.07
C ALA A 297 -12.69 35.98 21.14
N LEU A 298 -13.43 35.72 20.07
CA LEU A 298 -12.94 35.03 18.90
C LEU A 298 -12.53 36.10 17.88
N PHE A 299 -11.26 36.09 17.49
CA PHE A 299 -10.72 36.92 16.41
C PHE A 299 -10.69 36.09 15.14
N TRP A 300 -11.48 36.45 14.13
CA TRP A 300 -11.53 35.76 12.84
C TRP A 300 -10.96 36.62 11.73
N ALA A 301 -10.01 36.09 10.96
CA ALA A 301 -9.41 36.75 9.83
C ALA A 301 -10.24 36.46 8.56
N ALA A 302 -11.21 37.33 8.23
CA ALA A 302 -11.97 37.16 6.99
C ALA A 302 -11.14 37.46 5.72
N THR A 303 -10.05 38.22 5.88
CA THR A 303 -9.08 38.57 4.83
C THR A 303 -7.66 38.46 5.38
N ALA A 304 -6.67 38.43 4.49
CA ALA A 304 -5.25 38.46 4.87
C ALA A 304 -4.78 39.84 5.42
N SER A 305 -5.69 40.76 5.69
CA SER A 305 -5.37 42.12 6.14
C SER A 305 -6.08 42.55 7.42
N LYS A 306 -7.08 41.79 7.89
CA LYS A 306 -8.02 42.27 8.90
C LYS A 306 -8.56 41.17 9.79
N TRP A 307 -8.62 41.46 11.09
CA TRP A 307 -9.28 40.64 12.11
C TRP A 307 -10.68 41.17 12.44
N TYR A 308 -11.60 40.26 12.74
CA TYR A 308 -12.94 40.55 13.26
C TYR A 308 -13.09 39.96 14.65
N ALA A 309 -13.35 40.79 15.66
CA ALA A 309 -13.54 40.37 17.04
C ALA A 309 -15.02 40.10 17.31
N LEU A 310 -15.34 38.86 17.68
CA LEU A 310 -16.65 38.40 18.14
C LEU A 310 -16.58 38.16 19.65
N LEU A 311 -17.26 38.99 20.43
CA LEU A 311 -17.22 38.90 21.89
C LEU A 311 -18.25 37.89 22.42
N SER A 312 -17.90 37.23 23.51
CA SER A 312 -18.87 36.56 24.36
C SER A 312 -19.84 37.59 24.95
N ALA A 313 -21.13 37.26 25.00
CA ALA A 313 -22.15 38.05 25.68
C ALA A 313 -21.74 38.45 27.11
#